data_AF-A0A6L9IJC9-F1
#
_entry.id   AF-A0A6L9IJC9-F1
#
_cell.length_a   1.000
_cell.length_b   1.000
_cell.length_c   1.000
_cell.angle_alpha   90.00
_cell.angle_beta   90.00
_cell.angle_gamma   90.00
#
_symmetry.space_group_name_H-M   'P 1'
#
loop_
_entity.id
_entity.type
_entity.pdbx_description
1 polymer ?
#
loop_
_entity_poly.entity_id
_entity_poly.type
_entity_poly.pdbx_seq_one_letter_code
_entity_poly.pdbx_strand_id
1 'polypeptide(L)'
;MSALVLLILILIAGVLAIYAEHALVKRRQLPRPTLYTQISQRVSTFSADLRESRETRGTPPGQERAERFRAWVQTSWSPDDPVRAWLLQRSDAALMALTLHLDDFLYELNIDMAWAIEHELHIDPPLEEFICQIVRDYCLVMMRVAQNKAAIDAFSDYAQMLDRLTTRNDAREVTKHLLSALRERGLIAAPAPELLVAPDAERRRYVRQMIKEAIAQDRDQFKQVWHAVVENGAAAPETTAAP
;
A
#
# COMPACT_ATOMS: atom_id res chain seq x y z
N MET A 1 -9.46 36.28 -38.46
CA MET A 1 -8.32 35.66 -37.73
C MET A 1 -7.17 35.49 -38.70
N SER A 2 -6.05 36.17 -38.45
CA SER A 2 -4.89 36.16 -39.35
C SER A 2 -4.17 34.81 -39.30
N ALA A 3 -3.68 34.31 -40.44
CA ALA A 3 -2.94 33.04 -40.55
C ALA A 3 -1.77 32.93 -39.54
N LEU A 4 -1.21 34.08 -39.14
CA LEU A 4 -0.17 34.18 -38.11
C LEU A 4 -0.61 33.64 -36.73
N VAL A 5 -1.87 33.89 -36.32
CA VAL A 5 -2.40 33.43 -35.01
C VAL A 5 -2.52 31.91 -34.99
N LEU A 6 -2.95 31.32 -36.10
CA LEU A 6 -3.08 29.86 -36.23
C LEU A 6 -1.70 29.18 -36.15
N LEU A 7 -0.69 29.78 -36.77
CA LEU A 7 0.69 29.26 -36.79
C LEU A 7 1.33 29.30 -35.40
N ILE A 8 1.06 30.36 -34.62
CA ILE A 8 1.51 30.47 -33.22
C ILE A 8 0.85 29.41 -32.34
N LEU A 9 -0.47 29.17 -32.49
CA LEU A 9 -1.17 28.14 -31.71
C LEU A 9 -0.67 26.72 -32.00
N ILE A 10 -0.34 26.41 -33.27
CA ILE A 10 0.23 25.11 -33.65
C ILE A 10 1.61 24.91 -33.01
N LEU A 11 2.45 25.95 -32.99
CA LEU A 11 3.76 25.89 -32.34
C LEU A 11 3.66 25.67 -30.82
N ILE A 12 2.74 26.38 -30.15
CA ILE A 12 2.51 26.22 -28.70
C ILE A 12 2.01 24.80 -28.40
N ALA A 13 1.04 24.29 -29.17
CA ALA A 13 0.53 22.93 -29.00
C ALA A 13 1.62 21.87 -29.20
N GLY A 14 2.50 22.04 -30.19
CA GLY A 14 3.64 21.15 -30.44
C GLY A 14 4.64 21.12 -29.28
N VAL A 15 5.00 22.29 -28.74
CA VAL A 15 5.93 22.39 -27.59
C VAL A 15 5.32 21.77 -26.33
N LEU A 16 4.02 21.98 -26.08
CA LEU A 16 3.31 21.36 -24.95
C LEU A 16 3.24 19.82 -25.07
N ALA A 17 3.03 19.30 -26.29
CA ALA A 17 3.03 17.86 -26.53
C ALA A 17 4.39 17.22 -26.23
N ILE A 18 5.50 17.86 -26.65
CA ILE A 18 6.86 17.39 -26.37
C ILE A 18 7.16 17.43 -24.87
N TYR A 19 6.73 18.49 -24.16
CA TYR A 19 6.89 18.59 -22.71
C TYR A 19 6.10 17.51 -21.96
N ALA A 20 4.87 17.22 -22.39
CA ALA A 20 4.04 16.16 -21.83
C ALA A 20 4.68 14.77 -22.04
N GLU A 21 5.23 14.51 -23.22
CA GLU A 21 5.92 13.25 -23.53
C GLU A 21 7.20 13.09 -22.68
N HIS A 22 8.01 14.15 -22.54
CA HIS A 22 9.18 14.13 -21.68
C HIS A 22 8.81 13.91 -20.19
N ALA A 23 7.73 14.52 -19.71
CA ALA A 23 7.23 14.30 -18.35
C ALA A 23 6.74 12.85 -18.14
N LEU A 24 6.10 12.26 -19.14
CA LEU A 24 5.65 10.86 -19.11
C LEU A 24 6.82 9.87 -19.16
N VAL A 25 7.85 10.12 -19.98
CA VAL A 25 9.07 9.30 -20.04
C VAL A 25 9.83 9.38 -18.71
N LYS A 26 9.94 10.58 -18.11
CA LYS A 26 10.56 10.75 -16.79
C LYS A 26 9.79 10.00 -15.69
N ARG A 27 8.45 9.94 -15.78
CA ARG A 27 7.58 9.11 -14.91
C ARG A 27 7.65 7.60 -15.18
N ARG A 28 8.18 7.17 -16.34
CA ARG A 28 8.44 5.75 -16.66
C ARG A 28 9.83 5.29 -16.21
N GLN A 29 10.79 6.20 -16.09
CA GLN A 29 12.18 5.89 -15.71
C GLN A 29 12.45 5.95 -14.21
N LEU A 30 11.66 6.70 -13.45
CA LEU A 30 11.67 6.58 -11.99
C LEU A 30 11.09 5.20 -11.64
N PRO A 31 11.79 4.36 -10.85
CA PRO A 31 11.21 3.11 -10.36
C PRO A 31 9.94 3.53 -9.62
N ARG A 32 8.77 3.25 -10.22
CA ARG A 32 7.50 3.56 -9.57
C ARG A 32 7.54 2.79 -8.27
N PRO A 33 7.61 3.46 -7.10
CA PRO A 33 7.29 2.76 -5.88
C PRO A 33 5.90 2.21 -6.14
N THR A 34 5.76 0.90 -6.02
CA THR A 34 4.46 0.29 -6.27
C THR A 34 3.43 1.03 -5.41
N LEU A 35 2.18 1.16 -5.85
CA LEU A 35 1.11 1.74 -5.01
C LEU A 35 1.16 1.15 -3.60
N TYR A 36 1.51 -0.13 -3.51
CA TYR A 36 1.83 -0.84 -2.29
C TYR A 36 2.97 -0.23 -1.46
N THR A 37 4.13 0.07 -2.05
CA THR A 37 5.25 0.75 -1.38
C THR A 37 4.84 2.14 -0.86
N GLN A 38 4.06 2.91 -1.63
CA GLN A 38 3.59 4.22 -1.19
C GLN A 38 2.59 4.11 -0.03
N ILE A 39 1.64 3.17 -0.10
CA ILE A 39 0.66 2.92 0.96
C ILE A 39 1.36 2.37 2.21
N SER A 40 2.23 1.37 2.07
CA SER A 40 2.99 0.80 3.19
C SER A 40 3.91 1.83 3.84
N GLN A 41 4.54 2.70 3.05
CA GLN A 41 5.40 3.76 3.56
C GLN A 41 4.56 4.79 4.33
N ARG A 42 3.43 5.25 3.77
CA ARG A 42 2.49 6.15 4.47
C ARG A 42 1.91 5.53 5.74
N VAL A 43 1.64 4.22 5.76
CA VAL A 43 1.16 3.49 6.95
C VAL A 43 2.28 3.28 7.99
N SER A 44 3.53 3.12 7.57
CA SER A 44 4.67 3.03 8.50
C SER A 44 5.02 4.39 9.11
N THR A 45 5.01 5.47 8.31
CA THR A 45 5.17 6.84 8.83
C THR A 45 3.99 7.20 9.72
N PHE A 46 2.76 6.83 9.36
CA PHE A 46 1.59 6.93 10.24
C PHE A 46 1.86 6.34 11.64
N SER A 47 2.43 5.14 11.72
CA SER A 47 2.74 4.51 13.00
C SER A 47 3.94 5.12 13.75
N ALA A 48 4.90 5.70 13.02
CA ALA A 48 6.08 6.35 13.59
C ALA A 48 5.76 7.77 14.09
N ASP A 49 5.01 8.55 13.31
CA ASP A 49 4.53 9.89 13.66
C ASP A 49 3.56 9.85 14.86
N LEU A 50 2.76 8.78 14.96
CA LEU A 50 1.96 8.45 16.14
C LEU A 50 2.79 8.24 17.42
N ARG A 51 4.03 7.75 17.28
CA ARG A 51 4.93 7.45 18.40
C ARG A 51 5.74 8.68 18.80
N GLU A 52 6.14 9.52 17.84
CA GLU A 52 6.93 10.74 18.05
C GLU A 52 6.06 11.92 18.55
N SER A 53 4.79 12.00 18.15
CA SER A 53 3.81 12.99 18.68
C SER A 53 3.47 12.80 20.18
N ARG A 54 4.00 11.77 20.83
CA ARG A 54 3.72 11.43 22.23
C ARG A 54 4.59 12.22 23.23
N GLU A 55 5.67 12.85 22.78
CA GLU A 55 6.69 13.41 23.67
C GLU A 55 6.73 14.95 23.74
N THR A 56 6.00 15.68 22.89
CA THR A 56 6.06 17.16 22.92
C THR A 56 4.71 17.85 22.77
N ARG A 57 4.38 18.66 23.80
CA ARG A 57 3.48 19.85 23.83
C ARG A 57 2.08 19.66 24.44
N GLY A 58 1.69 20.71 25.18
CA GLY A 58 0.31 20.96 25.64
C GLY A 58 -0.67 21.05 24.46
N THR A 59 -1.97 21.05 24.80
CA THR A 59 -3.10 20.69 23.93
C THR A 59 -2.88 21.07 22.46
N PRO A 60 -2.39 20.14 21.63
CA PRO A 60 -2.03 20.44 20.25
C PRO A 60 -3.29 20.74 19.43
N PRO A 61 -3.21 21.60 18.40
CA PRO A 61 -4.33 21.93 17.51
C PRO A 61 -5.04 20.70 16.91
N GLY A 62 -4.37 19.53 16.90
CA GLY A 62 -4.98 18.25 16.54
C GLY A 62 -6.04 17.74 17.49
N GLN A 63 -5.94 18.00 18.81
CA GLN A 63 -6.92 17.49 19.79
C GLN A 63 -8.28 18.20 19.64
N GLU A 64 -8.29 19.53 19.56
CA GLU A 64 -9.52 20.30 19.36
C GLU A 64 -10.21 19.90 18.05
N ARG A 65 -9.46 19.75 16.96
CA ARG A 65 -10.00 19.31 15.67
C ARG A 65 -10.56 17.89 15.75
N ALA A 66 -9.91 16.98 16.48
CA ALA A 66 -10.39 15.61 16.68
C ALA A 66 -11.68 15.56 17.53
N GLU A 67 -11.81 16.44 18.52
CA GLU A 67 -13.03 16.58 19.33
C GLU A 67 -14.19 17.11 18.48
N ARG A 68 -13.96 18.15 17.65
CA ARG A 68 -14.96 18.64 16.68
C ARG A 68 -15.37 17.57 15.69
N PHE A 69 -14.40 16.82 15.15
CA PHE A 69 -14.67 15.70 14.25
C PHE A 69 -15.49 14.60 14.94
N ARG A 70 -15.14 14.24 16.19
CA ARG A 70 -15.92 13.27 16.99
C ARG A 70 -17.36 13.73 17.17
N ALA A 71 -17.56 14.99 17.55
CA ALA A 71 -18.89 15.56 17.74
C ALA A 71 -19.70 15.53 16.44
N TRP A 72 -19.10 15.94 15.33
CA TRP A 72 -19.73 15.90 14.01
C TRP A 72 -20.12 14.47 13.58
N VAL A 73 -19.25 13.48 13.78
CA VAL A 73 -19.59 12.06 13.51
C VAL A 73 -20.75 11.58 14.39
N GLN A 74 -20.83 12.03 15.65
CA GLN A 74 -21.92 11.65 16.54
C GLN A 74 -23.27 12.21 16.09
N THR A 75 -23.29 13.44 15.58
CA THR A 75 -24.51 14.16 15.18
C THR A 75 -24.94 13.89 13.75
N SER A 76 -24.00 13.81 12.83
CA SER A 76 -24.28 13.84 11.38
C SER A 76 -24.42 12.44 10.77
N TRP A 77 -23.89 11.40 11.42
CA TRP A 77 -23.90 10.04 10.88
C TRP A 77 -24.95 9.16 11.56
N SER A 78 -25.57 8.27 10.78
CA SER A 78 -26.57 7.32 11.28
C SER A 78 -26.03 6.47 12.44
N PRO A 79 -26.81 6.24 13.51
CA PRO A 79 -26.40 5.37 14.61
C PRO A 79 -26.04 3.94 14.21
N ASP A 80 -26.66 3.44 13.15
CA ASP A 80 -26.44 2.08 12.62
C ASP A 80 -25.24 2.00 11.66
N ASP A 81 -24.53 3.11 11.41
CA ASP A 81 -23.36 3.12 10.56
C ASP A 81 -22.17 2.42 11.26
N PRO A 82 -21.62 1.32 10.71
CA PRO A 82 -20.49 0.62 11.31
C PRO A 82 -19.23 1.49 11.38
N VAL A 83 -19.04 2.44 10.47
CA VAL A 83 -17.90 3.37 10.47
C VAL A 83 -18.01 4.33 11.66
N ARG A 84 -19.23 4.81 11.98
CA ARG A 84 -19.47 5.64 13.16
C ARG A 84 -19.08 4.90 14.43
N ALA A 85 -19.58 3.68 14.62
CA ALA A 85 -19.24 2.87 15.80
C ALA A 85 -17.72 2.64 15.91
N TRP A 86 -17.07 2.32 14.79
CA TRP A 86 -15.62 2.14 14.74
C TRP A 86 -14.83 3.40 15.09
N LEU A 87 -15.27 4.59 14.62
CA LEU A 87 -14.65 5.88 14.95
C LEU A 87 -14.79 6.21 16.44
N LEU A 88 -15.98 6.00 17.01
CA LEU A 88 -16.27 6.34 18.41
C LEU A 88 -15.62 5.39 19.42
N GLN A 89 -15.25 4.19 19.01
CA GLN A 89 -14.50 3.23 19.84
C GLN A 89 -12.98 3.50 19.85
N ARG A 90 -12.49 4.44 19.02
CA ARG A 90 -11.06 4.75 18.97
C ARG A 90 -10.63 5.58 20.18
N SER A 91 -9.41 5.31 20.65
CA SER A 91 -8.76 6.19 21.64
C SER A 91 -8.56 7.60 21.07
N ASP A 92 -8.47 8.60 21.94
CA ASP A 92 -8.30 10.00 21.53
C ASP A 92 -7.07 10.19 20.66
N ALA A 93 -5.94 9.55 21.00
CA ALA A 93 -4.72 9.60 20.20
C ALA A 93 -4.91 9.00 18.78
N ALA A 94 -5.62 7.88 18.67
CA ALA A 94 -5.87 7.24 17.38
C ALA A 94 -6.85 8.05 16.52
N LEU A 95 -7.85 8.69 17.15
CA LEU A 95 -8.78 9.58 16.45
C LEU A 95 -8.09 10.87 16.02
N MET A 96 -7.22 11.43 16.85
CA MET A 96 -6.42 12.62 16.53
C MET A 96 -5.55 12.38 15.30
N ALA A 97 -4.80 11.28 15.26
CA ALA A 97 -3.99 10.95 14.09
C ALA A 97 -4.86 10.74 12.84
N LEU A 98 -5.96 9.99 12.94
CA LEU A 98 -6.87 9.81 11.81
C LEU A 98 -7.40 11.17 11.29
N THR A 99 -7.74 12.08 12.20
CA THR A 99 -8.23 13.43 11.87
C THR A 99 -7.16 14.23 11.14
N LEU A 100 -5.91 14.18 11.56
CA LEU A 100 -4.79 14.84 10.86
C LEU A 100 -4.58 14.27 9.45
N HIS A 101 -4.63 12.95 9.29
CA HIS A 101 -4.48 12.34 7.96
C HIS A 101 -5.67 12.60 7.03
N LEU A 102 -6.87 12.70 7.59
CA LEU A 102 -8.04 13.12 6.86
C LEU A 102 -7.90 14.58 6.40
N ASP A 103 -7.43 15.47 7.25
CA ASP A 103 -7.17 16.87 6.91
C ASP A 103 -6.14 16.99 5.78
N ASP A 104 -5.00 16.28 5.89
CA ASP A 104 -3.98 16.23 4.83
C ASP A 104 -4.55 15.72 3.50
N PHE A 105 -5.39 14.67 3.55
CA PHE A 105 -6.03 14.10 2.36
C PHE A 105 -7.01 15.09 1.71
N LEU A 106 -7.82 15.79 2.50
CA LEU A 106 -8.75 16.81 1.99
C LEU A 106 -7.98 18.01 1.43
N TYR A 107 -6.89 18.42 2.09
CA TYR A 107 -6.01 19.49 1.61
C TYR A 107 -5.38 19.13 0.24
N GLU A 108 -4.94 17.89 0.03
CA GLU A 108 -4.46 17.40 -1.28
C GLU A 108 -5.52 17.52 -2.39
N LEU A 109 -6.81 17.56 -2.02
CA LEU A 109 -7.95 17.77 -2.93
C LEU A 109 -8.40 19.24 -3.02
N ASN A 110 -7.74 20.16 -2.33
CA ASN A 110 -8.15 21.56 -2.14
C ASN A 110 -9.51 21.69 -1.43
N ILE A 111 -9.79 20.81 -0.47
CA ILE A 111 -10.98 20.83 0.38
C ILE A 111 -10.52 21.16 1.80
N ASP A 112 -11.14 22.17 2.42
CA ASP A 112 -10.94 22.44 3.85
C ASP A 112 -11.82 21.48 4.68
N MET A 113 -11.25 20.86 5.71
CA MET A 113 -12.00 19.99 6.62
C MET A 113 -13.10 20.75 7.38
N ALA A 114 -12.91 22.05 7.62
CA ALA A 114 -13.92 22.92 8.23
C ALA A 114 -15.20 22.97 7.39
N TRP A 115 -15.11 22.86 6.06
CA TRP A 115 -16.27 22.84 5.18
C TRP A 115 -17.20 21.65 5.45
N ALA A 116 -16.64 20.52 5.89
CA ALA A 116 -17.41 19.33 6.24
C ALA A 116 -17.94 19.39 7.68
N ILE A 117 -17.10 19.83 8.63
CA ILE A 117 -17.38 19.74 10.08
C ILE A 117 -18.22 20.91 10.59
N GLU A 118 -17.98 22.11 10.05
CA GLU A 118 -18.54 23.37 10.56
C GLU A 118 -19.71 23.87 9.71
N HIS A 119 -20.17 23.06 8.75
CA HIS A 119 -21.29 23.38 7.84
C HIS A 119 -21.10 24.71 7.09
N GLU A 120 -19.87 25.08 6.74
CA GLU A 120 -19.57 26.34 6.06
C GLU A 120 -20.09 26.38 4.61
N LEU A 121 -20.49 25.23 4.05
CA LEU A 121 -20.99 25.09 2.68
C LEU A 121 -22.52 25.13 2.54
N HIS A 122 -23.23 25.66 3.54
CA HIS A 122 -24.70 25.80 3.53
C HIS A 122 -25.28 26.54 2.30
N ILE A 123 -24.44 27.24 1.51
CA ILE A 123 -24.80 27.89 0.25
C ILE A 123 -25.00 26.88 -0.90
N ASP A 124 -24.36 25.71 -0.84
CA ASP A 124 -24.41 24.66 -1.87
C ASP A 124 -24.58 23.26 -1.22
N PRO A 125 -25.81 22.87 -0.86
CA PRO A 125 -26.07 21.60 -0.19
C PRO A 125 -25.61 20.35 -0.96
N PRO A 126 -25.74 20.27 -2.30
CA PRO A 126 -25.16 19.17 -3.08
C PRO A 126 -23.64 19.03 -2.90
N LEU A 127 -22.90 20.16 -2.87
CA LEU A 127 -21.46 20.15 -2.64
C LEU A 127 -21.11 19.71 -1.22
N GLU A 128 -21.85 20.18 -0.22
CA GLU A 128 -21.68 19.76 1.17
C GLU A 128 -21.89 18.25 1.35
N GLU A 129 -22.96 17.69 0.78
CA GLU A 129 -23.25 16.26 0.79
C GLU A 129 -22.12 15.45 0.13
N PHE A 130 -21.61 15.94 -1.00
CA PHE A 130 -20.49 15.31 -1.70
C PHE A 130 -19.20 15.28 -0.84
N ILE A 131 -18.86 16.37 -0.16
CA ILE A 131 -17.69 16.41 0.72
C ILE A 131 -17.89 15.49 1.94
N CYS A 132 -19.08 15.47 2.53
CA CYS A 132 -19.42 14.55 3.61
C CYS A 132 -19.24 13.09 3.17
N GLN A 133 -19.64 12.77 1.94
CA GLN A 133 -19.46 11.45 1.36
C GLN A 133 -17.97 11.10 1.17
N ILE A 134 -17.13 12.03 0.70
CA ILE A 134 -15.67 11.84 0.60
C ILE A 134 -15.07 11.49 1.97
N VAL A 135 -15.43 12.25 3.02
CA VAL A 135 -14.95 12.02 4.39
C VAL A 135 -15.36 10.62 4.87
N ARG A 136 -16.62 10.25 4.64
CA ARG A 136 -17.16 8.93 5.03
C ARG A 136 -16.44 7.79 4.31
N ASP A 137 -16.22 7.92 3.01
CA ASP A 137 -15.52 6.91 2.20
C ASP A 137 -14.06 6.75 2.63
N TYR A 138 -13.39 7.85 2.96
CA TYR A 138 -12.05 7.81 3.54
C TYR A 138 -12.03 7.00 4.84
N CYS A 139 -12.93 7.31 5.78
CA CYS A 139 -13.02 6.59 7.06
C CYS A 139 -13.37 5.10 6.86
N LEU A 140 -14.24 4.78 5.90
CA LEU A 140 -14.59 3.40 5.53
C LEU A 140 -13.36 2.63 5.01
N VAL A 141 -12.56 3.24 4.14
CA VAL A 141 -11.31 2.64 3.64
C VAL A 141 -10.36 2.40 4.80
N MET A 142 -10.16 3.38 5.68
CA MET A 142 -9.28 3.24 6.85
C MET A 142 -9.77 2.16 7.82
N MET A 143 -11.08 1.99 8.00
CA MET A 143 -11.65 0.89 8.76
C MET A 143 -11.32 -0.46 8.13
N ARG A 144 -11.54 -0.61 6.82
CA ARG A 144 -11.23 -1.86 6.11
C ARG A 144 -9.73 -2.17 6.15
N VAL A 145 -8.87 -1.18 5.99
CA VAL A 145 -7.41 -1.35 6.12
C VAL A 145 -7.05 -1.82 7.53
N ALA A 146 -7.62 -1.23 8.57
CA ALA A 146 -7.37 -1.64 9.95
C ALA A 146 -7.82 -3.10 10.21
N GLN A 147 -9.00 -3.48 9.71
CA GLN A 147 -9.52 -4.85 9.83
C GLN A 147 -8.66 -5.88 9.08
N ASN A 148 -8.00 -5.47 8.00
CA ASN A 148 -7.18 -6.34 7.16
C ASN A 148 -5.67 -6.14 7.40
N LYS A 149 -5.26 -5.38 8.42
CA LYS A 149 -3.86 -4.99 8.64
C LYS A 149 -2.93 -6.19 8.71
N ALA A 150 -3.31 -7.24 9.45
CA ALA A 150 -2.52 -8.47 9.54
C ALA A 150 -2.34 -9.16 8.17
N ALA A 151 -3.36 -9.17 7.33
CA ALA A 151 -3.28 -9.74 5.99
C ALA A 151 -2.41 -8.88 5.05
N ILE A 152 -2.52 -7.56 5.16
CA ILE A 152 -1.69 -6.59 4.43
C ILE A 152 -0.22 -6.73 4.85
N ASP A 153 0.07 -6.82 6.14
CA ASP A 153 1.43 -6.99 6.67
C ASP A 153 2.04 -8.31 6.18
N ALA A 154 1.28 -9.41 6.28
CA ALA A 154 1.72 -10.69 5.76
C ALA A 154 2.00 -10.65 4.24
N PHE A 155 1.24 -9.85 3.49
CA PHE A 155 1.51 -9.63 2.07
C PHE A 155 2.74 -8.72 1.85
N SER A 156 2.99 -7.74 2.72
CA SER A 156 4.21 -6.92 2.73
C SER A 156 5.46 -7.77 2.83
N ASP A 157 5.48 -8.61 3.86
CA ASP A 157 6.61 -9.44 4.18
C ASP A 157 6.87 -10.39 3.01
N TYR A 158 5.80 -10.95 2.44
CA TYR A 158 5.84 -11.75 1.24
C TYR A 158 6.39 -11.00 0.01
N ALA A 159 5.95 -9.77 -0.23
CA ALA A 159 6.40 -8.98 -1.38
C ALA A 159 7.89 -8.62 -1.26
N GLN A 160 8.32 -8.18 -0.07
CA GLN A 160 9.73 -7.89 0.22
C GLN A 160 10.60 -9.13 0.10
N MET A 161 10.09 -10.26 0.58
CA MET A 161 10.73 -11.57 0.48
C MET A 161 10.96 -11.98 -0.97
N LEU A 162 9.92 -11.96 -1.80
CA LEU A 162 10.03 -12.27 -3.24
C LEU A 162 11.07 -11.38 -3.94
N ASP A 163 11.10 -10.10 -3.55
CA ASP A 163 12.06 -9.16 -4.11
C ASP A 163 13.50 -9.55 -3.72
N ARG A 164 13.75 -9.88 -2.45
CA ARG A 164 15.07 -10.36 -1.97
C ARG A 164 15.54 -11.62 -2.70
N LEU A 165 14.66 -12.62 -2.86
CA LEU A 165 14.98 -13.89 -3.53
C LEU A 165 15.37 -13.70 -5.00
N THR A 166 14.81 -12.68 -5.65
CA THR A 166 14.97 -12.49 -7.08
C THR A 166 16.03 -11.47 -7.43
N THR A 167 16.38 -10.55 -6.53
CA THR A 167 17.33 -9.47 -6.83
C THR A 167 18.73 -9.72 -6.30
N ARG A 168 18.89 -10.46 -5.21
CA ARG A 168 20.20 -10.66 -4.59
C ARG A 168 20.88 -11.97 -5.02
N ASN A 169 22.19 -11.90 -5.25
CA ASN A 169 22.99 -13.06 -5.68
C ASN A 169 23.15 -14.12 -4.57
N ASP A 170 23.17 -13.71 -3.30
CA ASP A 170 23.22 -14.59 -2.12
C ASP A 170 21.93 -15.41 -1.94
N ALA A 171 20.80 -14.92 -2.44
CA ALA A 171 19.52 -15.58 -2.34
C ALA A 171 19.32 -16.74 -3.34
N ARG A 172 20.30 -17.02 -4.20
CA ARG A 172 20.23 -18.11 -5.19
C ARG A 172 20.12 -19.49 -4.53
N GLU A 173 20.91 -19.77 -3.49
CA GLU A 173 20.84 -21.07 -2.80
C GLU A 173 19.54 -21.23 -2.01
N VAL A 174 19.12 -20.19 -1.30
CA VAL A 174 17.81 -20.18 -0.62
C VAL A 174 16.67 -20.44 -1.62
N THR A 175 16.73 -19.81 -2.80
CA THR A 175 15.74 -20.01 -3.85
C THR A 175 15.75 -21.45 -4.37
N LYS A 176 16.91 -22.06 -4.58
CA LYS A 176 17.00 -23.47 -4.99
C LYS A 176 16.40 -24.40 -3.95
N HIS A 177 16.77 -24.24 -2.68
CA HIS A 177 16.23 -25.05 -1.59
C HIS A 177 14.72 -24.89 -1.47
N LEU A 178 14.22 -23.66 -1.59
CA LEU A 178 12.79 -23.39 -1.57
C LEU A 178 12.07 -24.13 -2.70
N LEU A 179 12.54 -24.01 -3.94
CA LEU A 179 11.90 -24.66 -5.08
C LEU A 179 11.98 -26.20 -4.97
N SER A 180 13.06 -26.77 -4.45
CA SER A 180 13.12 -28.21 -4.20
C SER A 180 12.09 -28.64 -3.17
N ALA A 181 12.01 -27.95 -2.03
CA ALA A 181 11.08 -28.28 -0.96
C ALA A 181 9.61 -28.11 -1.39
N LEU A 182 9.29 -27.07 -2.18
CA LEU A 182 7.96 -26.88 -2.74
C LEU A 182 7.58 -28.01 -3.70
N ARG A 183 8.53 -28.46 -4.55
CA ARG A 183 8.32 -29.58 -5.46
C ARG A 183 8.13 -30.90 -4.71
N GLU A 184 8.93 -31.15 -3.67
CA GLU A 184 8.81 -32.35 -2.82
C GLU A 184 7.44 -32.44 -2.14
N ARG A 185 6.82 -31.30 -1.82
CA ARG A 185 5.45 -31.24 -1.30
C ARG A 185 4.35 -31.21 -2.36
N GLY A 186 4.70 -31.27 -3.66
CA GLY A 186 3.73 -31.24 -4.75
C GLY A 186 3.03 -29.90 -4.95
N LEU A 187 3.63 -28.80 -4.46
CA LEU A 187 3.08 -27.45 -4.59
C LEU A 187 3.43 -26.77 -5.92
N ILE A 188 4.45 -27.27 -6.62
CA ILE A 188 4.85 -26.78 -7.94
C ILE A 188 5.30 -27.95 -8.81
N ALA A 189 5.15 -27.78 -10.13
CA ALA A 189 5.68 -28.71 -11.11
C ALA A 189 7.21 -28.56 -11.26
N ALA A 190 7.85 -29.61 -11.77
CA ALA A 190 9.27 -29.55 -12.12
C ALA A 190 9.48 -28.52 -13.26
N PRO A 191 10.56 -27.70 -13.18
CA PRO A 191 10.87 -26.76 -14.25
C PRO A 191 11.19 -27.47 -15.56
N ALA A 192 10.75 -26.87 -16.66
CA ALA A 192 11.11 -27.33 -17.99
C ALA A 192 12.65 -27.25 -18.19
N PRO A 193 13.31 -28.21 -18.85
CA PRO A 193 14.77 -28.23 -19.01
C PRO A 193 15.33 -26.96 -19.66
N GLU A 194 14.54 -26.32 -20.53
CA GLU A 194 14.90 -25.10 -21.28
C GLU A 194 15.13 -23.90 -20.35
N LEU A 195 14.48 -23.89 -19.17
CA LEU A 195 14.67 -22.85 -18.16
C LEU A 195 16.06 -22.89 -17.51
N LEU A 196 16.77 -24.02 -17.59
CA LEU A 196 18.13 -24.12 -17.05
C LEU A 196 19.11 -23.27 -17.86
N VAL A 197 18.90 -23.17 -19.18
CA VAL A 197 19.73 -22.41 -20.13
C VAL A 197 19.19 -21.01 -20.44
N ALA A 198 17.99 -20.68 -19.95
CA ALA A 198 17.37 -19.38 -20.18
C ALA A 198 18.14 -18.20 -19.55
N PRO A 199 18.02 -16.98 -20.10
CA PRO A 199 18.57 -15.77 -19.49
C PRO A 199 18.09 -15.55 -18.05
N ASP A 200 18.93 -14.92 -17.22
CA ASP A 200 18.65 -14.67 -15.80
C ASP A 200 17.31 -13.98 -15.54
N ALA A 201 16.91 -13.03 -16.40
CA ALA A 201 15.63 -12.33 -16.27
C ALA A 201 14.43 -13.28 -16.42
N GLU A 202 14.49 -14.22 -17.37
CA GLU A 202 13.45 -15.21 -17.60
C GLU A 202 13.40 -16.23 -16.46
N ARG A 203 14.57 -16.71 -16.00
CA ARG A 203 14.66 -17.58 -14.82
C ARG A 203 14.01 -16.95 -13.60
N ARG A 204 14.32 -15.68 -13.30
CA ARG A 204 13.69 -14.95 -12.18
C ARG A 204 12.18 -14.77 -12.34
N ARG A 205 11.70 -14.54 -13.55
CA ARG A 205 10.25 -14.44 -13.83
C ARG A 205 9.57 -15.78 -13.57
N TYR A 206 10.19 -16.87 -14.02
CA TYR A 206 9.70 -18.23 -13.78
C TYR A 206 9.66 -18.58 -12.29
N VAL A 207 10.75 -18.32 -11.55
CA VAL A 207 10.77 -18.54 -10.09
C VAL A 207 9.65 -17.78 -9.39
N ARG A 208 9.44 -16.51 -9.75
CA ARG A 208 8.31 -15.72 -9.19
C ARG A 208 6.96 -16.33 -9.51
N GLN A 209 6.79 -16.86 -10.72
CA GLN A 209 5.56 -17.51 -11.13
C GLN A 209 5.32 -18.80 -10.33
N MET A 210 6.32 -19.66 -10.19
CA MET A 210 6.21 -20.89 -9.39
C MET A 210 5.88 -20.61 -7.92
N ILE A 211 6.53 -19.62 -7.31
CA ILE A 211 6.22 -19.25 -5.92
C ILE A 211 4.78 -18.75 -5.80
N LYS A 212 4.29 -17.96 -6.76
CA LYS A 212 2.89 -17.49 -6.78
C LYS A 212 1.91 -18.64 -6.93
N GLU A 213 2.20 -19.60 -7.80
CA GLU A 213 1.38 -20.80 -8.01
C GLU A 213 1.33 -21.66 -6.74
N ALA A 214 2.46 -21.91 -6.09
CA ALA A 214 2.52 -22.64 -4.82
C ALA A 214 1.60 -22.04 -3.75
N ILE A 215 1.59 -20.70 -3.65
CA ILE A 215 0.75 -19.97 -2.69
C ILE A 215 -0.72 -20.02 -3.05
N ALA A 216 -1.04 -19.91 -4.35
CA ALA A 216 -2.41 -20.01 -4.83
C ALA A 216 -2.98 -21.42 -4.61
N GLN A 217 -2.13 -22.44 -4.67
CA GLN A 217 -2.49 -23.84 -4.44
C GLN A 217 -2.74 -24.14 -2.96
N ASP A 218 -1.76 -23.86 -2.08
CA ASP A 218 -1.90 -24.05 -0.63
C ASP A 218 -1.01 -23.06 0.13
N ARG A 219 -1.65 -21.98 0.62
CA ARG A 219 -0.96 -20.89 1.32
C ARG A 219 -0.34 -21.34 2.64
N ASP A 220 -1.00 -22.23 3.38
CA ASP A 220 -0.53 -22.63 4.70
C ASP A 220 0.63 -23.62 4.59
N GLN A 221 0.56 -24.55 3.65
CA GLN A 221 1.68 -25.45 3.36
C GLN A 221 2.88 -24.70 2.80
N PHE A 222 2.66 -23.69 1.93
CA PHE A 222 3.73 -22.81 1.46
C PHE A 222 4.44 -22.11 2.63
N LYS A 223 3.69 -21.52 3.57
CA LYS A 223 4.27 -20.86 4.75
C LYS A 223 5.14 -21.81 5.56
N GLN A 224 4.69 -23.05 5.78
CA GLN A 224 5.48 -24.04 6.51
C GLN A 224 6.81 -24.36 5.80
N VAL A 225 6.78 -24.56 4.48
CA VAL A 225 8.00 -24.79 3.68
C VAL A 225 8.92 -23.58 3.75
N TRP A 226 8.34 -22.39 3.64
CA TRP A 226 9.07 -21.14 3.71
C TRP A 226 9.82 -20.98 5.04
N HIS A 227 9.12 -21.10 6.18
CA HIS A 227 9.72 -21.04 7.50
C HIS A 227 10.82 -22.10 7.64
N ALA A 228 10.56 -23.33 7.16
CA ALA A 228 11.54 -24.41 7.20
C ALA A 228 12.81 -24.14 6.38
N VAL A 229 12.72 -23.46 5.23
CA VAL A 229 13.87 -23.22 4.36
C VAL A 229 14.62 -21.95 4.72
N VAL A 230 13.91 -20.89 5.12
CA VAL A 230 14.50 -19.55 5.29
C VAL A 230 14.84 -19.26 6.74
N GLU A 231 14.02 -19.67 7.69
CA GLU A 231 14.34 -19.46 9.11
C GLU A 231 15.32 -20.51 9.63
N ASN A 232 15.23 -21.76 9.14
CA ASN A 232 16.22 -22.80 9.47
C ASN A 232 17.41 -22.83 8.49
N GLY A 233 17.49 -21.86 7.57
CA GLY A 233 18.45 -21.75 6.47
C GLY A 233 19.90 -21.43 6.87
N ALA A 234 20.43 -22.08 7.91
CA ALA A 234 21.86 -22.17 8.22
C ALA A 234 22.31 -23.55 8.74
N ALA A 235 21.40 -24.52 8.96
CA ALA A 235 21.78 -25.88 9.30
C ALA A 235 21.23 -26.83 8.23
N ALA A 236 22.08 -27.21 7.28
CA ALA A 236 21.76 -28.31 6.39
C ALA A 236 21.40 -29.55 7.23
N PRO A 237 20.33 -30.30 6.91
CA PRO A 237 20.16 -31.62 7.49
C PRO A 237 21.34 -32.46 7.02
N GLU A 238 22.26 -32.74 7.94
CA GLU A 238 23.25 -33.79 7.75
C GLU A 238 22.46 -35.04 7.40
N THR A 239 22.59 -35.44 6.14
CA THR A 239 22.09 -36.70 5.62
C THR A 239 22.62 -37.78 6.56
N THR A 240 21.78 -38.23 7.48
CA THR A 240 22.09 -39.35 8.35
C THR A 240 22.07 -40.57 7.44
N ALA A 241 23.24 -40.87 6.87
CA ALA A 241 23.47 -42.08 6.11
C ALA A 241 23.21 -43.25 7.08
N ALA A 242 22.11 -43.95 6.86
CA ALA A 242 21.83 -45.20 7.56
C ALA A 242 22.86 -46.25 7.12
N PRO A 243 23.37 -47.07 8.05
CA PRO A 243 24.39 -48.09 7.81
C PRO A 243 23.92 -49.27 6.95
#